data_AF-A0A432L9N1-F1
#
_entry.id   AF-A0A432L9N1-F1
#
_cell.length_a   1.000
_cell.length_b   1.000
_cell.length_c   1.000
_cell.angle_alpha   90.00
_cell.angle_beta   90.00
_cell.angle_gamma   90.00
#
_symmetry.space_group_name_H-M   'P 1'
#
loop_
_entity.id
_entity.type
_entity.pdbx_description
1 polymer ?
#
loop_
_entity_poly.entity_id
_entity_poly.type
_entity_poly.pdbx_seq_one_letter_code
_entity_poly.pdbx_strand_id
1 'polypeptide(L)'
;MLQCKVITSLKDLEDYKEIWSQILERANNDNPFVEYEWIAAWWHFLGKADPVEIYVVVHKNTPIAFFPLTHTSRFGIHQFKFIGDDVATYMQVISEKEWLEPAIEYLLDVLTKKYKRLLFELNGLLESRESSKVLEKIAIKRQLPYSIFRVVTPLIEIEEMDHPDKKKKFKKKFKDIIRCENRFKSLGQLTFQPFEEKYEDMFQLYNRRWMKKIDTSGFSAGIKMLFFEHLANQKGRGFKVEINKLSFENKLIGFTYDICCRGRRVCYKMAHEPDFHIFGPGRIIERENLLKSKNDNNTLYDFGSGYEPYKLEWATKLDFTRKFLFSSNGLRERGFRNLLSALYTVKFKISSSHQYVEMKRDRFGEVLYFIKNATMKEHYEKIVDVCSNIFSIDTIDLYCLENQSFQPDMNFKEMKIQDILEHNHREELVPLFFKQYRLYSNNKEEITFLRNDQFIREESINYMEALPSNSTFIKDYDVNNLQEIVDMIQQEGLTIYTAVHGASYKKEVY
;
A
#
# COMPACT_ATOMS: atom_id res chain seq x y z
N MET A 1 30.26 -35.61 -8.05
CA MET A 1 29.20 -36.23 -7.24
C MET A 1 28.52 -35.14 -6.42
N LEU A 2 27.19 -35.12 -6.41
CA LEU A 2 26.41 -34.19 -5.59
C LEU A 2 26.09 -34.83 -4.23
N GLN A 3 26.02 -34.00 -3.20
CA GLN A 3 25.63 -34.36 -1.84
C GLN A 3 24.55 -33.40 -1.34
N CYS A 4 23.73 -33.84 -0.39
CA CYS A 4 22.71 -33.01 0.25
C CYS A 4 22.98 -32.90 1.76
N LYS A 5 22.97 -31.67 2.27
CA LYS A 5 22.94 -31.36 3.71
C LYS A 5 21.66 -30.61 4.04
N VAL A 6 21.25 -30.62 5.31
CA VAL A 6 20.06 -29.89 5.79
C VAL A 6 20.45 -29.03 6.98
N ILE A 7 20.14 -27.74 6.91
CA ILE A 7 20.30 -26.77 7.98
C ILE A 7 18.94 -26.64 8.68
N THR A 8 18.92 -26.80 10.00
CA THR A 8 17.67 -26.75 10.81
C THR A 8 17.76 -25.78 11.98
N SER A 9 18.88 -25.06 12.10
CA SER A 9 19.06 -24.01 13.11
C SER A 9 19.66 -22.75 12.49
N LEU A 10 19.35 -21.59 13.09
CA LEU A 10 19.91 -20.32 12.68
C LEU A 10 21.44 -20.27 12.85
N LYS A 11 21.95 -20.91 13.91
CA LYS A 11 23.39 -21.01 14.18
C LYS A 11 24.13 -21.71 13.04
N ASP A 12 23.60 -22.85 12.58
CA ASP A 12 24.21 -23.58 11.47
C ASP A 12 24.10 -22.83 10.13
N LEU A 13 23.12 -21.93 9.99
CA LEU A 13 22.98 -21.08 8.80
C LEU A 13 24.08 -20.01 8.72
N GLU A 14 24.58 -19.51 9.85
CA GLU A 14 25.66 -18.50 9.91
C GLU A 14 26.92 -18.93 9.17
N ASP A 15 27.28 -20.22 9.26
CA ASP A 15 28.45 -20.79 8.57
C ASP A 15 28.35 -20.68 7.02
N TYR A 16 27.14 -20.50 6.49
CA TYR A 16 26.89 -20.39 5.05
C TYR A 16 26.73 -18.96 4.55
N LYS A 17 26.78 -17.94 5.42
CA LYS A 17 26.54 -16.54 5.06
C LYS A 17 27.36 -16.07 3.85
N GLU A 18 28.65 -16.34 3.89
CA GLU A 18 29.58 -15.87 2.87
C GLU A 18 29.33 -16.52 1.50
N ILE A 19 29.23 -17.86 1.47
CA ILE A 19 29.01 -18.59 0.22
C ILE A 19 27.61 -18.32 -0.36
N TRP A 20 26.60 -18.19 0.48
CA TRP A 20 25.23 -17.81 0.10
C TRP A 20 25.22 -16.47 -0.62
N SER A 21 25.85 -15.46 -0.01
CA SER A 21 25.93 -14.10 -0.54
C SER A 21 26.73 -14.06 -1.86
N GLN A 22 27.83 -14.81 -1.95
CA GLN A 22 28.64 -14.91 -3.16
C GLN A 22 27.87 -15.54 -4.34
N ILE A 23 27.08 -16.59 -4.10
CA ILE A 23 26.24 -17.20 -5.15
C ILE A 23 25.24 -16.18 -5.70
N LEU A 24 24.55 -15.44 -4.81
CA LEU A 24 23.60 -14.41 -5.22
C LEU A 24 24.25 -13.27 -5.99
N GLU A 25 25.45 -12.87 -5.58
CA GLU A 25 26.25 -11.84 -6.26
C GLU A 25 26.66 -12.29 -7.68
N ARG A 26 27.22 -13.49 -7.83
CA ARG A 26 27.59 -14.05 -9.15
C ARG A 26 26.39 -14.27 -10.07
N ALA A 27 25.26 -14.66 -9.49
CA ALA A 27 24.00 -14.80 -10.22
C ALA A 27 23.33 -13.45 -10.58
N ASN A 28 23.90 -12.32 -10.15
CA ASN A 28 23.32 -10.98 -10.24
C ASN A 28 21.85 -10.96 -9.76
N ASN A 29 21.59 -11.58 -8.62
CA ASN A 29 20.25 -11.69 -8.06
C ASN A 29 19.75 -10.33 -7.57
N ASP A 30 18.58 -9.91 -8.03
CA ASP A 30 17.91 -8.69 -7.55
C ASP A 30 16.69 -8.97 -6.65
N ASN A 31 16.45 -10.24 -6.28
CA ASN A 31 15.37 -10.60 -5.37
C ASN A 31 15.83 -10.39 -3.92
N PRO A 32 15.32 -9.37 -3.19
CA PRO A 32 15.77 -9.10 -1.82
C PRO A 32 15.38 -10.19 -0.82
N PHE A 33 14.31 -10.93 -1.09
CA PHE A 33 13.71 -11.87 -0.13
C PHE A 33 14.49 -13.19 0.00
N VAL A 34 15.53 -13.39 -0.82
CA VAL A 34 16.45 -14.53 -0.72
C VAL A 34 17.86 -14.13 -0.27
N GLU A 35 18.09 -12.85 -0.01
CA GLU A 35 19.34 -12.38 0.60
C GLU A 35 19.48 -12.95 2.01
N TYR A 36 20.72 -13.21 2.43
CA TYR A 36 21.00 -13.84 3.72
C TYR A 36 20.39 -13.02 4.87
N GLU A 37 20.55 -11.70 4.84
CA GLU A 37 20.04 -10.78 5.86
C GLU A 37 18.52 -10.89 6.03
N TRP A 38 17.79 -11.05 4.92
CA TRP A 38 16.34 -11.19 4.95
C TRP A 38 15.93 -12.56 5.54
N ILE A 39 16.56 -13.63 5.07
CA ILE A 39 16.28 -15.02 5.49
C ILE A 39 16.59 -15.22 6.98
N ALA A 40 17.75 -14.74 7.43
CA ALA A 40 18.17 -14.83 8.82
C ALA A 40 17.26 -14.02 9.74
N ALA A 41 16.91 -12.79 9.36
CA ALA A 41 15.97 -11.97 10.12
C ALA A 41 14.58 -12.63 10.17
N TRP A 42 14.08 -13.14 9.05
CA TRP A 42 12.78 -13.80 9.02
C TRP A 42 12.76 -15.01 9.95
N TRP A 43 13.78 -15.87 9.89
CA TRP A 43 13.84 -17.05 10.74
C TRP A 43 14.00 -16.67 12.22
N HIS A 44 14.80 -15.63 12.52
CA HIS A 44 14.98 -15.15 13.88
C HIS A 44 13.68 -14.60 14.48
N PHE A 45 12.91 -13.77 13.77
CA PHE A 45 11.75 -13.10 14.36
C PHE A 45 10.44 -13.86 14.13
N LEU A 46 10.21 -14.36 12.92
CA LEU A 46 8.91 -14.88 12.50
C LEU A 46 8.90 -16.41 12.41
N GLY A 47 10.01 -17.00 11.96
CA GLY A 47 10.13 -18.43 11.69
C GLY A 47 10.51 -19.31 12.88
N LYS A 48 10.59 -18.80 14.11
CA LYS A 48 11.04 -19.60 15.29
C LYS A 48 10.19 -20.85 15.53
N ALA A 49 8.88 -20.76 15.27
CA ALA A 49 7.95 -21.87 15.44
C ALA A 49 7.74 -22.68 14.15
N ASP A 50 8.32 -22.25 13.04
CA ASP A 50 8.19 -22.93 11.76
C ASP A 50 9.21 -24.07 11.66
N PRO A 51 8.83 -25.21 11.05
CA PRO A 51 9.74 -26.33 10.82
C PRO A 51 10.64 -26.03 9.62
N VAL A 52 11.56 -25.09 9.79
CA VAL A 52 12.49 -24.66 8.74
C VAL A 52 13.53 -25.74 8.48
N GLU A 53 13.67 -26.09 7.20
CA GLU A 53 14.69 -26.99 6.68
C GLU A 53 15.29 -26.37 5.42
N ILE A 54 16.50 -25.82 5.53
CA ILE A 54 17.22 -25.30 4.38
C ILE A 54 18.10 -26.40 3.81
N TYR A 55 17.72 -26.90 2.64
CA TYR A 55 18.49 -27.94 1.96
C TYR A 55 19.66 -27.31 1.19
N VAL A 56 20.85 -27.88 1.37
CA VAL A 56 22.08 -27.44 0.71
C VAL A 56 22.56 -28.54 -0.23
N VAL A 57 22.69 -28.23 -1.52
CA VAL A 57 23.33 -29.12 -2.48
C VAL A 57 24.80 -28.75 -2.60
N VAL A 58 25.67 -29.75 -2.46
CA VAL A 58 27.12 -29.59 -2.39
C VAL A 58 27.77 -30.36 -3.54
N HIS A 59 28.68 -29.71 -4.26
CA HIS A 59 29.52 -30.33 -5.28
C HIS A 59 30.99 -30.17 -4.91
N LYS A 60 31.73 -31.29 -4.81
CA LYS A 60 33.16 -31.31 -4.42
C LYS A 60 33.45 -30.46 -3.16
N ASN A 61 32.64 -30.66 -2.11
CA ASN A 61 32.68 -29.92 -0.83
C ASN A 61 32.29 -28.43 -0.89
N THR A 62 31.93 -27.88 -2.05
CA THR A 62 31.44 -26.50 -2.19
C THR A 62 29.92 -26.48 -2.27
N PRO A 63 29.22 -25.72 -1.40
CA PRO A 63 27.80 -25.44 -1.57
C PRO A 63 27.55 -24.75 -2.91
N ILE A 64 26.63 -25.29 -3.71
CA ILE A 64 26.29 -24.76 -5.04
C ILE A 64 24.84 -24.29 -5.13
N ALA A 65 23.97 -24.79 -4.25
CA ALA A 65 22.58 -24.35 -4.21
C ALA A 65 21.97 -24.47 -2.81
N PHE A 66 21.04 -23.55 -2.51
CA PHE A 66 20.24 -23.53 -1.30
C PHE A 66 18.75 -23.50 -1.62
N PHE A 67 17.99 -24.28 -0.86
CA PHE A 67 16.54 -24.39 -0.95
C PHE A 67 15.96 -23.99 0.39
N PRO A 68 15.59 -22.71 0.57
CA PRO A 68 15.05 -22.22 1.83
C PRO A 68 13.61 -22.69 1.99
N LEU A 69 13.42 -23.85 2.62
CA LEU A 69 12.11 -24.50 2.74
C LEU A 69 11.63 -24.61 4.20
N THR A 70 10.33 -24.77 4.37
CA THR A 70 9.72 -25.38 5.55
C THR A 70 9.22 -26.77 5.18
N HIS A 71 9.25 -27.68 6.13
CA HIS A 71 8.84 -29.07 5.94
C HIS A 71 7.83 -29.49 7.02
N THR A 72 6.65 -29.92 6.58
CA THR A 72 5.63 -30.50 7.47
C THR A 72 5.16 -31.84 6.95
N SER A 73 4.64 -32.70 7.82
CA SER A 73 3.97 -33.93 7.40
C SER A 73 2.51 -33.89 7.83
N ARG A 74 1.60 -34.01 6.87
CA ARG A 74 0.14 -34.01 7.10
C ARG A 74 -0.47 -35.20 6.39
N PHE A 75 -1.21 -36.04 7.12
CA PHE A 75 -1.81 -37.27 6.57
C PHE A 75 -0.79 -38.21 5.88
N GLY A 76 0.47 -38.19 6.35
CA GLY A 76 1.58 -38.94 5.76
C GLY A 76 2.03 -38.41 4.39
N ILE A 77 1.69 -37.16 4.05
CA ILE A 77 2.20 -36.42 2.88
C ILE A 77 3.22 -35.40 3.41
N HIS A 78 4.44 -35.46 2.89
CA HIS A 78 5.50 -34.52 3.22
C HIS A 78 5.35 -33.28 2.35
N GLN A 79 4.97 -32.17 2.98
CA GLN A 79 4.72 -30.90 2.34
C GLN A 79 5.91 -29.96 2.53
N PHE A 80 6.39 -29.43 1.41
CA PHE A 80 7.47 -28.46 1.34
C PHE A 80 6.94 -27.12 0.83
N LYS A 81 7.27 -26.04 1.53
CA LYS A 81 6.97 -24.66 1.12
C LYS A 81 8.24 -23.84 1.17
N PHE A 82 8.32 -22.74 0.44
CA PHE A 82 9.37 -21.76 0.73
C PHE A 82 9.16 -21.18 2.14
N ILE A 83 10.26 -20.82 2.80
CA ILE A 83 10.17 -19.99 4.00
C ILE A 83 9.59 -18.61 3.65
N GLY A 84 9.11 -17.88 4.66
CA GLY A 84 8.58 -16.55 4.39
C GLY A 84 7.20 -16.54 3.73
N ASP A 85 6.49 -17.67 3.69
CA ASP A 85 5.10 -17.72 3.20
C ASP A 85 4.27 -16.63 3.92
N ASP A 86 3.48 -15.88 3.16
CA ASP A 86 2.71 -14.69 3.61
C ASP A 86 3.51 -13.41 4.00
N VAL A 87 4.85 -13.43 3.97
CA VAL A 87 5.69 -12.23 4.23
C VAL A 87 6.57 -11.87 3.02
N ALA A 88 7.27 -12.84 2.43
CA ALA A 88 8.04 -12.64 1.22
C ALA A 88 7.13 -12.45 0.00
N THR A 89 7.39 -11.42 -0.80
CA THR A 89 6.68 -11.26 -2.09
C THR A 89 7.19 -12.27 -3.11
N TYR A 90 8.51 -12.50 -3.12
CA TYR A 90 9.17 -13.41 -4.06
C TYR A 90 10.03 -14.42 -3.32
N MET A 91 10.15 -15.63 -3.86
CA MET A 91 11.07 -16.65 -3.39
C MET A 91 11.62 -17.43 -4.59
N GLN A 92 12.79 -18.02 -4.43
CA GLN A 92 13.43 -18.82 -5.47
C GLN A 92 14.47 -19.78 -4.88
N VAL A 93 14.94 -20.71 -5.71
CA VAL A 93 16.12 -21.50 -5.40
C VAL A 93 17.35 -20.62 -5.60
N ILE A 94 18.29 -20.69 -4.67
CA ILE A 94 19.50 -19.88 -4.68
C ILE A 94 20.60 -20.73 -5.27
N SER A 95 21.04 -20.39 -6.46
CA SER A 95 22.03 -21.16 -7.21
C SER A 95 22.59 -20.29 -8.34
N GLU A 96 23.82 -20.56 -8.75
CA GLU A 96 24.34 -20.10 -10.04
C GLU A 96 23.59 -20.83 -11.17
N LYS A 97 23.49 -20.21 -12.35
CA LYS A 97 22.59 -20.64 -13.45
C LYS A 97 22.89 -22.06 -13.92
N GLU A 98 24.17 -22.41 -14.03
CA GLU A 98 24.66 -23.72 -14.47
C GLU A 98 24.33 -24.85 -13.48
N TRP A 99 24.16 -24.52 -12.19
CA TRP A 99 23.90 -25.50 -11.13
C TRP A 99 22.41 -25.64 -10.79
N LEU A 100 21.57 -24.69 -11.22
CA LEU A 100 20.17 -24.61 -10.81
C LEU A 100 19.37 -25.87 -11.18
N GLU A 101 19.37 -26.25 -12.46
CA GLU A 101 18.65 -27.45 -12.92
C GLU A 101 19.22 -28.76 -12.32
N PRO A 102 20.55 -29.01 -12.36
CA PRO A 102 21.12 -30.18 -11.70
C PRO A 102 20.82 -30.27 -10.20
N ALA A 103 20.83 -29.14 -9.48
CA ALA A 103 20.56 -29.10 -8.06
C ALA A 103 19.09 -29.40 -7.74
N ILE A 104 18.14 -28.85 -8.51
CA ILE A 104 16.71 -29.14 -8.34
C ILE A 104 16.43 -30.62 -8.63
N GLU A 105 16.96 -31.16 -9.74
CA GLU A 105 16.77 -32.58 -10.06
C GLU A 105 17.34 -33.49 -8.97
N TYR A 106 18.55 -33.19 -8.50
CA TYR A 106 19.19 -33.96 -7.44
C TYR A 106 18.41 -33.92 -6.12
N LEU A 107 17.95 -32.73 -5.69
CA LEU A 107 17.16 -32.62 -4.47
C LEU A 107 15.85 -33.40 -4.57
N LEU A 108 15.16 -33.33 -5.71
CA LEU A 108 13.94 -34.12 -5.94
C LEU A 108 14.22 -35.63 -5.88
N ASP A 109 15.36 -36.09 -6.39
CA ASP A 109 15.75 -37.51 -6.29
C ASP A 109 16.03 -37.93 -4.84
N VAL A 110 16.71 -37.07 -4.08
CA VAL A 110 16.97 -37.31 -2.64
C VAL A 110 15.64 -37.40 -1.88
N LEU A 111 14.73 -36.45 -2.10
CA LEU A 111 13.46 -36.38 -1.39
C LEU A 111 12.51 -37.51 -1.80
N THR A 112 12.45 -37.89 -3.07
CA THR A 112 11.61 -39.01 -3.55
C THR A 112 12.09 -40.37 -3.06
N LYS A 113 13.41 -40.55 -2.86
CA LYS A 113 13.97 -41.73 -2.20
C LYS A 113 13.66 -41.77 -0.70
N LYS A 114 13.70 -40.61 -0.03
CA LYS A 114 13.46 -40.50 1.41
C LYS A 114 11.98 -40.61 1.76
N TYR A 115 11.10 -40.03 0.95
CA TYR A 115 9.68 -39.91 1.25
C TYR A 115 8.82 -40.46 0.12
N LYS A 116 7.89 -41.35 0.47
CA LYS A 116 6.99 -41.98 -0.51
C LYS A 116 5.98 -40.99 -1.12
N ARG A 117 5.56 -39.97 -0.35
CA ARG A 117 4.50 -39.03 -0.74
C ARG A 117 4.96 -37.60 -0.50
N LEU A 118 5.09 -36.86 -1.59
CA LEU A 118 5.62 -35.50 -1.60
C LEU A 118 4.59 -34.52 -2.16
N LEU A 119 4.57 -33.32 -1.59
CA LEU A 119 3.84 -32.18 -2.10
C LEU A 119 4.73 -30.93 -1.96
N PHE A 120 4.89 -30.18 -3.04
CA PHE A 120 5.56 -28.88 -3.03
C PHE A 120 4.53 -27.81 -3.30
N GLU A 121 4.47 -26.82 -2.41
CA GLU A 121 3.66 -25.62 -2.56
C GLU A 121 4.59 -24.40 -2.52
N LEU A 122 5.06 -23.98 -3.69
CA LEU A 122 6.09 -22.97 -3.85
C LEU A 122 5.45 -21.64 -4.28
N ASN A 123 5.38 -20.69 -3.35
CA ASN A 123 4.83 -19.36 -3.57
C ASN A 123 5.94 -18.35 -3.90
N GLY A 124 5.60 -17.25 -4.57
CA GLY A 124 6.56 -16.17 -4.82
C GLY A 124 7.50 -16.39 -6.01
N LEU A 125 7.26 -17.38 -6.86
CA LEU A 125 8.13 -17.64 -8.02
C LEU A 125 7.84 -16.63 -9.13
N LEU A 126 8.75 -15.69 -9.38
CA LEU A 126 8.58 -14.75 -10.49
C LEU A 126 8.71 -15.47 -11.84
N GLU A 127 7.70 -15.32 -12.71
CA GLU A 127 7.56 -16.05 -13.96
C GLU A 127 8.75 -15.85 -14.91
N SER A 128 9.26 -14.63 -14.99
CA SER A 128 10.43 -14.30 -15.81
C SER A 128 11.73 -14.97 -15.34
N ARG A 129 11.81 -15.47 -14.09
CA ARG A 129 13.04 -15.97 -13.47
C ARG A 129 13.27 -17.45 -13.71
N GLU A 130 14.55 -17.83 -13.70
CA GLU A 130 15.00 -19.17 -14.05
C GLU A 130 14.47 -20.26 -13.11
N SER A 131 14.40 -20.00 -11.79
CA SER A 131 13.84 -20.96 -10.83
C SER A 131 12.42 -21.40 -11.21
N SER A 132 11.56 -20.46 -11.60
CA SER A 132 10.19 -20.74 -12.04
C SER A 132 10.17 -21.64 -13.28
N LYS A 133 10.96 -21.28 -14.30
CA LYS A 133 11.02 -22.00 -15.58
C LYS A 133 11.59 -23.41 -15.42
N VAL A 134 12.66 -23.56 -14.64
CA VAL A 134 13.33 -24.84 -14.42
C VAL A 134 12.44 -25.80 -13.61
N LEU A 135 11.76 -25.30 -12.58
CA LEU A 135 10.80 -26.12 -11.83
C LEU A 135 9.66 -26.63 -12.73
N GLU A 136 9.09 -25.77 -13.57
CA GLU A 136 8.06 -26.15 -14.54
C GLU A 136 8.58 -27.18 -15.57
N LYS A 137 9.78 -26.93 -16.14
CA LYS A 137 10.46 -27.85 -17.06
C LYS A 137 10.65 -29.23 -16.43
N ILE A 138 11.13 -29.30 -15.19
CA ILE A 138 11.37 -30.58 -14.49
C ILE A 138 10.04 -31.29 -14.20
N ALA A 139 9.00 -30.57 -13.79
CA ALA A 139 7.68 -31.16 -13.56
C ALA A 139 7.12 -31.80 -14.84
N ILE A 140 7.26 -31.14 -15.99
CA ILE A 140 6.88 -31.68 -17.30
C ILE A 140 7.75 -32.90 -17.65
N LYS A 141 9.08 -32.78 -17.57
CA LYS A 141 10.04 -33.86 -17.89
C LYS A 141 9.76 -35.12 -17.07
N ARG A 142 9.43 -34.96 -15.79
CA ARG A 142 9.13 -36.06 -14.85
C ARG A 142 7.65 -36.48 -14.83
N GLN A 143 6.81 -35.86 -15.65
CA GLN A 143 5.36 -36.09 -15.72
C GLN A 143 4.66 -35.99 -14.35
N LEU A 144 5.11 -35.04 -13.51
CA LEU A 144 4.55 -34.82 -12.17
C LEU A 144 3.22 -34.06 -12.29
N PRO A 145 2.17 -34.41 -11.51
CA PRO A 145 0.95 -33.62 -11.43
C PRO A 145 1.26 -32.22 -10.88
N TYR A 146 0.94 -31.17 -11.64
CA TYR A 146 1.16 -29.80 -11.20
C TYR A 146 0.01 -28.83 -11.54
N SER A 147 -0.03 -27.69 -10.85
CA SER A 147 -0.90 -26.55 -11.10
C SER A 147 -0.13 -25.26 -10.86
N ILE A 148 -0.33 -24.26 -11.71
CA ILE A 148 0.28 -22.94 -11.61
C ILE A 148 -0.82 -21.90 -11.50
N PHE A 149 -0.70 -21.02 -10.51
CA PHE A 149 -1.55 -19.84 -10.35
C PHE A 149 -0.68 -18.60 -10.51
N ARG A 150 -1.16 -17.58 -11.22
CA ARG A 150 -0.38 -16.40 -11.59
C ARG A 150 -1.05 -15.12 -11.11
N VAL A 151 -0.34 -14.31 -10.33
CA VAL A 151 -0.78 -12.97 -9.92
C VAL A 151 0.06 -11.93 -10.66
N VAL A 152 -0.57 -10.90 -11.22
CA VAL A 152 0.15 -9.81 -11.91
C VAL A 152 1.14 -9.12 -10.97
N THR A 153 2.29 -8.73 -11.50
CA THR A 153 3.36 -8.01 -10.80
C THR A 153 3.74 -6.80 -11.66
N PRO A 154 3.16 -5.62 -11.37
CA PRO A 154 3.46 -4.39 -12.10
C PRO A 154 4.85 -3.86 -11.77
N LEU A 155 5.64 -3.58 -12.82
CA LEU A 155 7.01 -3.09 -12.73
C LEU A 155 7.18 -1.82 -13.56
N ILE A 156 8.09 -0.95 -13.14
CA ILE A 156 8.59 0.16 -13.92
C ILE A 156 10.08 -0.07 -14.16
N GLU A 157 10.43 -0.36 -15.41
CA GLU A 157 11.78 -0.15 -15.92
C GLU A 157 12.07 1.35 -15.92
N ILE A 158 13.06 1.79 -15.14
CA ILE A 158 13.31 3.22 -14.89
C ILE A 158 13.68 3.96 -16.17
N GLU A 159 14.47 3.32 -17.05
CA GLU A 159 14.86 3.87 -18.35
C GLU A 159 13.65 4.13 -19.27
N GLU A 160 12.61 3.30 -19.16
CA GLU A 160 11.37 3.43 -19.95
C GLU A 160 10.56 4.68 -19.58
N MET A 161 10.83 5.34 -18.45
CA MET A 161 10.20 6.61 -18.10
C MET A 161 10.58 7.72 -19.08
N ASP A 162 11.79 7.66 -19.66
CA ASP A 162 12.30 8.65 -20.61
C ASP A 162 12.06 8.26 -22.08
N HIS A 163 11.62 7.02 -22.34
CA HIS A 163 11.32 6.54 -23.69
C HIS A 163 10.25 7.42 -24.36
N PRO A 164 10.43 7.86 -25.63
CA PRO A 164 9.52 8.83 -26.28
C PRO A 164 8.03 8.48 -26.18
N ASP A 165 7.69 7.19 -26.32
CA ASP A 165 6.30 6.70 -26.28
C ASP A 165 5.67 6.78 -24.90
N LYS A 166 6.46 6.60 -23.83
CA LYS A 166 5.98 6.57 -22.44
C LYS A 166 6.18 7.90 -21.72
N LYS A 167 7.16 8.71 -22.15
CA LYS A 167 7.51 10.00 -21.56
C LYS A 167 6.32 10.96 -21.48
N LYS A 168 5.47 11.00 -22.51
CA LYS A 168 4.25 11.84 -22.51
C LYS A 168 3.28 11.42 -21.39
N LYS A 169 3.09 10.11 -21.18
CA LYS A 169 2.24 9.53 -20.13
C LYS A 169 2.76 9.90 -18.74
N PHE A 170 4.05 9.71 -18.49
CA PHE A 170 4.69 10.08 -17.21
C PHE A 170 4.62 11.59 -16.96
N LYS A 171 4.92 12.43 -17.96
CA LYS A 171 4.80 13.89 -17.84
C LYS A 171 3.38 14.34 -17.47
N LYS A 172 2.36 13.78 -18.11
CA LYS A 172 0.95 14.10 -17.79
C LYS A 172 0.63 13.72 -16.33
N LYS A 173 0.95 12.48 -15.93
CA LYS A 173 0.72 12.01 -14.56
C LYS A 173 1.47 12.87 -13.53
N PHE A 174 2.72 13.20 -13.78
CA PHE A 174 3.51 14.04 -12.89
C PHE A 174 2.94 15.44 -12.79
N LYS A 175 2.46 16.04 -13.90
CA LYS A 175 1.79 17.35 -13.89
C LYS A 175 0.57 17.36 -12.99
N ASP A 176 -0.26 16.32 -13.05
CA ASP A 176 -1.46 16.22 -12.20
C ASP A 176 -1.08 16.12 -10.71
N ILE A 177 -0.03 15.36 -10.38
CA ILE A 177 0.48 15.24 -9.01
C ILE A 177 1.09 16.56 -8.53
N ILE A 178 1.90 17.23 -9.36
CA ILE A 178 2.48 18.55 -9.06
C ILE A 178 1.37 19.58 -8.78
N ARG A 179 0.26 19.54 -9.52
CA ARG A 179 -0.88 20.44 -9.27
C ARG A 179 -1.46 20.24 -7.86
N CYS A 180 -1.71 19.00 -7.45
CA CYS A 180 -2.20 18.70 -6.10
C CYS A 180 -1.17 19.04 -5.02
N GLU A 181 0.09 18.74 -5.26
CA GLU A 181 1.20 19.06 -4.35
C GLU A 181 1.38 20.57 -4.17
N ASN A 182 1.33 21.36 -5.25
CA ASN A 182 1.44 22.82 -5.16
C ASN A 182 0.31 23.42 -4.33
N ARG A 183 -0.90 22.86 -4.43
CA ARG A 183 -2.02 23.25 -3.58
C ARG A 183 -1.81 22.88 -2.12
N PHE A 184 -1.13 21.77 -1.84
CA PHE A 184 -0.78 21.41 -0.48
C PHE A 184 0.31 22.36 0.07
N LYS A 185 1.34 22.64 -0.75
CA LYS A 185 2.43 23.57 -0.43
C LYS A 185 1.95 25.02 -0.24
N SER A 186 0.86 25.44 -0.87
CA SER A 186 0.30 26.77 -0.63
C SER A 186 -0.31 26.91 0.77
N LEU A 187 -0.56 25.81 1.47
CA LEU A 187 -1.13 25.80 2.81
C LEU A 187 -0.07 25.67 3.91
N GLY A 188 1.15 25.27 3.57
CA GLY A 188 2.22 25.06 4.55
C GLY A 188 3.44 24.34 4.00
N GLN A 189 4.37 24.01 4.90
CA GLN A 189 5.63 23.35 4.52
C GLN A 189 5.44 21.85 4.29
N LEU A 190 5.65 21.39 3.06
CA LEU A 190 5.64 19.98 2.67
C LEU A 190 7.04 19.51 2.27
N THR A 191 7.57 18.49 2.94
CA THR A 191 8.93 17.97 2.73
C THR A 191 8.94 16.47 2.49
N PHE A 192 9.77 16.00 1.55
CA PHE A 192 10.09 14.58 1.35
C PHE A 192 11.56 14.34 1.70
N GLN A 193 11.81 13.40 2.60
CA GLN A 193 13.17 13.15 3.13
C GLN A 193 13.29 11.71 3.68
N PRO A 194 14.51 11.20 3.94
CA PRO A 194 14.70 9.95 4.65
C PRO A 194 13.99 9.93 6.01
N PHE A 195 13.54 8.75 6.42
CA PHE A 195 12.91 8.54 7.71
C PHE A 195 13.98 8.43 8.81
N GLU A 196 14.02 9.42 9.69
CA GLU A 196 14.95 9.49 10.85
C GLU A 196 14.21 9.52 12.19
N GLU A 197 12.88 9.35 12.16
CA GLU A 197 12.02 9.35 13.34
C GLU A 197 11.97 7.97 14.02
N LYS A 198 11.16 7.81 15.07
CA LYS A 198 10.95 6.51 15.70
C LYS A 198 10.08 5.66 14.78
N TYR A 199 10.45 4.39 14.55
CA TYR A 199 9.64 3.49 13.72
C TYR A 199 8.20 3.31 14.22
N GLU A 200 7.97 3.52 15.52
CA GLU A 200 6.64 3.57 16.13
C GLU A 200 5.70 4.56 15.41
N ASP A 201 6.18 5.75 15.02
CA ASP A 201 5.39 6.77 14.34
C ASP A 201 4.92 6.26 12.95
N MET A 202 5.78 5.51 12.26
CA MET A 202 5.47 4.84 10.99
C MET A 202 4.40 3.76 11.20
N PHE A 203 4.53 2.91 12.22
CA PHE A 203 3.55 1.86 12.51
C PHE A 203 2.19 2.43 12.91
N GLN A 204 2.17 3.52 13.68
CA GLN A 204 0.95 4.24 14.04
C GLN A 204 0.26 4.84 12.82
N LEU A 205 1.00 5.49 11.92
CA LEU A 205 0.45 5.99 10.66
C LEU A 205 -0.12 4.86 9.79
N TYR A 206 0.58 3.72 9.72
CA TYR A 206 0.07 2.54 9.03
C TYR A 206 -1.24 2.06 9.66
N ASN A 207 -1.29 1.93 10.98
CA ASN A 207 -2.50 1.53 11.70
C ASN A 207 -3.67 2.47 11.41
N ARG A 208 -3.48 3.80 11.48
CA ARG A 208 -4.53 4.78 11.16
C ARG A 208 -5.04 4.60 9.73
N ARG A 209 -4.14 4.48 8.76
CA ARG A 209 -4.50 4.30 7.33
C ARG A 209 -5.35 3.06 7.07
N TRP A 210 -5.09 1.99 7.83
CA TRP A 210 -5.69 0.68 7.64
C TRP A 210 -6.80 0.36 8.66
N MET A 211 -7.09 1.24 9.61
CA MET A 211 -8.07 1.02 10.67
C MET A 211 -9.50 0.80 10.14
N LYS A 212 -9.87 1.55 9.09
CA LYS A 212 -11.15 1.40 8.37
C LYS A 212 -11.08 0.33 7.25
N LYS A 213 -10.02 -0.50 7.20
CA LYS A 213 -9.79 -1.50 6.15
C LYS A 213 -9.50 -2.89 6.73
N ILE A 214 -9.78 -3.94 5.97
CA ILE A 214 -9.31 -5.28 6.31
C ILE A 214 -7.82 -5.40 5.95
N ASP A 215 -6.92 -5.18 6.91
CA ASP A 215 -5.50 -5.48 6.76
C ASP A 215 -5.23 -6.97 6.96
N THR A 216 -4.54 -7.59 6.00
CA THR A 216 -4.08 -8.98 6.09
C THR A 216 -2.57 -9.09 6.24
N SER A 217 -1.85 -7.97 6.28
CA SER A 217 -0.39 -7.97 6.28
C SER A 217 0.21 -8.10 7.68
N GLY A 218 -0.46 -7.57 8.71
CA GLY A 218 0.03 -7.57 10.09
C GLY A 218 1.33 -6.78 10.26
N PHE A 219 1.57 -5.77 9.41
CA PHE A 219 2.80 -4.97 9.40
C PHE A 219 3.12 -4.35 10.77
N SER A 220 2.07 -3.92 11.47
CA SER A 220 2.10 -3.23 12.76
C SER A 220 1.76 -4.15 13.95
N ALA A 221 1.93 -5.48 13.79
CA ALA A 221 1.54 -6.46 14.81
C ALA A 221 2.74 -7.08 15.53
N GLY A 222 2.92 -6.74 16.82
CA GLY A 222 3.81 -7.45 17.75
C GLY A 222 5.19 -7.76 17.19
N ILE A 223 5.53 -9.06 17.08
CA ILE A 223 6.83 -9.54 16.61
C ILE A 223 7.19 -9.10 15.18
N LYS A 224 6.20 -8.78 14.33
CA LYS A 224 6.46 -8.26 12.97
C LYS A 224 7.03 -6.84 12.99
N MET A 225 6.68 -6.01 13.98
CA MET A 225 7.31 -4.68 14.13
C MET A 225 8.81 -4.84 14.36
N LEU A 226 9.20 -5.68 15.31
CA LEU A 226 10.62 -5.98 15.59
C LEU A 226 11.37 -6.52 14.36
N PHE A 227 10.70 -7.35 13.55
CA PHE A 227 11.26 -7.82 12.27
C PHE A 227 11.52 -6.66 11.28
N PHE A 228 10.56 -5.74 11.10
CA PHE A 228 10.74 -4.60 10.20
C PHE A 228 11.75 -3.57 10.72
N GLU A 229 11.75 -3.30 12.03
CA GLU A 229 12.77 -2.45 12.65
C GLU A 229 14.16 -3.04 12.49
N HIS A 230 14.31 -4.36 12.70
CA HIS A 230 15.57 -5.03 12.48
C HIS A 230 16.01 -4.91 11.03
N LEU A 231 15.13 -5.24 10.07
CA LEU A 231 15.44 -5.14 8.64
C LEU A 231 15.79 -3.71 8.21
N ALA A 232 15.12 -2.68 8.75
CA ALA A 232 15.41 -1.28 8.48
C ALA A 232 16.86 -0.90 8.82
N ASN A 233 17.45 -1.57 9.81
CA ASN A 233 18.82 -1.34 10.26
C ASN A 233 19.84 -2.30 9.62
N GLN A 234 19.39 -3.31 8.87
CA GLN A 234 20.28 -4.25 8.19
C GLN A 234 20.84 -3.67 6.89
N LYS A 235 22.11 -3.96 6.63
CA LYS A 235 22.80 -3.70 5.37
C LYS A 235 23.57 -4.95 4.95
N GLY A 236 23.31 -5.43 3.74
CA GLY A 236 24.02 -6.54 3.10
C GLY A 236 24.75 -6.08 1.85
N ARG A 237 25.50 -6.98 1.19
CA ARG A 237 26.29 -6.65 0.00
C ARG A 237 25.47 -6.08 -1.15
N GLY A 238 24.30 -6.65 -1.38
CA GLY A 238 23.35 -6.18 -2.39
C GLY A 238 22.07 -5.61 -1.78
N PHE A 239 21.86 -5.74 -0.48
CA PHE A 239 20.58 -5.55 0.22
C PHE A 239 20.62 -4.31 1.12
N LYS A 240 19.56 -3.49 1.05
CA LYS A 240 19.27 -2.48 2.07
C LYS A 240 17.78 -2.21 2.13
N VAL A 241 17.32 -1.73 3.28
CA VAL A 241 16.01 -1.12 3.41
C VAL A 241 16.18 0.39 3.39
N GLU A 242 15.30 1.06 2.66
CA GLU A 242 15.18 2.52 2.70
C GLU A 242 13.77 2.91 3.09
N ILE A 243 13.67 3.81 4.06
CA ILE A 243 12.39 4.36 4.49
C ILE A 243 12.42 5.85 4.21
N ASN A 244 11.41 6.33 3.49
CA ASN A 244 11.25 7.76 3.20
C ASN A 244 9.96 8.26 3.85
N LYS A 245 9.96 9.50 4.32
CA LYS A 245 8.79 10.19 4.86
C LYS A 245 8.38 11.37 4.00
N LEU A 246 7.08 11.60 3.97
CA LEU A 246 6.44 12.84 3.57
C LEU A 246 5.91 13.51 4.83
N SER A 247 6.38 14.73 5.09
CA SER A 247 5.99 15.51 6.27
C SER A 247 5.30 16.80 5.87
N PHE A 248 4.24 17.15 6.59
CA PHE A 248 3.58 18.45 6.49
C PHE A 248 3.70 19.15 7.85
N GLU A 249 4.30 20.33 7.90
CA GLU A 249 4.55 21.07 9.15
C GLU A 249 5.28 20.19 10.19
N ASN A 250 6.31 19.47 9.74
CA ASN A 250 7.08 18.47 10.50
C ASN A 250 6.27 17.26 11.02
N LYS A 251 4.99 17.12 10.69
CA LYS A 251 4.20 15.93 11.03
C LYS A 251 4.27 14.88 9.93
N LEU A 252 4.48 13.63 10.31
CA LEU A 252 4.48 12.50 9.38
C LEU A 252 3.08 12.31 8.76
N ILE A 253 2.95 12.57 7.46
CA ILE A 253 1.69 12.38 6.71
C ILE A 253 1.79 11.27 5.65
N GLY A 254 2.97 10.71 5.45
CA GLY A 254 3.18 9.60 4.53
C GLY A 254 4.54 8.95 4.73
N PHE A 255 4.63 7.66 4.43
CA PHE A 255 5.90 6.96 4.36
C PHE A 255 5.91 5.88 3.29
N THR A 256 7.11 5.53 2.84
CA THR A 256 7.37 4.27 2.13
C THR A 256 8.46 3.48 2.84
N TYR A 257 8.30 2.17 2.82
CA TYR A 257 9.28 1.19 3.26
C TYR A 257 9.66 0.38 2.02
N ASP A 258 10.83 0.68 1.49
CA ASP A 258 11.34 0.07 0.27
C ASP A 258 12.44 -0.94 0.61
N ILE A 259 12.38 -2.12 -0.01
CA ILE A 259 13.45 -3.11 0.08
C ILE A 259 14.23 -3.06 -1.24
N CYS A 260 15.50 -2.67 -1.17
CA CYS A 260 16.37 -2.47 -2.31
C CYS A 260 17.35 -3.63 -2.45
N CYS A 261 17.46 -4.20 -3.66
CA CYS A 261 18.42 -5.24 -3.97
C CYS A 261 18.99 -5.08 -5.39
N ARG A 262 20.30 -4.87 -5.52
CA ARG A 262 21.07 -4.82 -6.80
C ARG A 262 20.30 -4.14 -7.96
N GLY A 263 19.87 -2.89 -7.74
CA GLY A 263 19.17 -2.08 -8.75
C GLY A 263 17.65 -2.26 -8.83
N ARG A 264 17.06 -3.19 -8.09
CA ARG A 264 15.60 -3.31 -7.91
C ARG A 264 15.17 -2.68 -6.59
N ARG A 265 14.23 -1.73 -6.64
CA ARG A 265 13.56 -1.16 -5.47
C ARG A 265 12.14 -1.74 -5.38
N VAL A 266 11.87 -2.53 -4.36
CA VAL A 266 10.54 -3.08 -4.09
C VAL A 266 9.82 -2.16 -3.11
N CYS A 267 8.77 -1.48 -3.56
CA CYS A 267 7.86 -0.72 -2.71
C CYS A 267 7.03 -1.70 -1.87
N TYR A 268 7.58 -2.04 -0.70
CA TYR A 268 7.08 -3.16 0.10
C TYR A 268 5.92 -2.72 0.99
N LYS A 269 6.03 -1.54 1.63
CA LYS A 269 4.93 -0.92 2.37
C LYS A 269 4.86 0.56 2.09
N MET A 270 3.64 1.09 2.12
CA MET A 270 3.35 2.51 2.03
C MET A 270 2.09 2.80 2.81
N ALA A 271 2.06 3.95 3.49
CA ALA A 271 0.84 4.51 4.05
C ALA A 271 0.90 6.05 4.02
N HIS A 272 -0.26 6.66 4.18
CA HIS A 272 -0.43 8.10 4.27
C HIS A 272 -1.56 8.43 5.24
N GLU A 273 -1.59 9.67 5.69
CA GLU A 273 -2.60 10.15 6.62
C GLU A 273 -3.94 10.27 5.88
N PRO A 274 -4.98 9.49 6.25
CA PRO A 274 -6.28 9.49 5.58
C PRO A 274 -6.94 10.87 5.51
N ASP A 275 -6.76 11.71 6.52
CA ASP A 275 -7.39 13.04 6.56
C ASP A 275 -6.88 13.96 5.44
N PHE A 276 -5.66 13.71 4.95
CA PHE A 276 -5.08 14.44 3.82
C PHE A 276 -5.28 13.74 2.46
N HIS A 277 -6.10 12.69 2.37
CA HIS A 277 -6.26 11.90 1.13
C HIS A 277 -6.61 12.76 -0.09
N ILE A 278 -7.38 13.84 0.10
CA ILE A 278 -7.83 14.75 -0.95
C ILE A 278 -6.66 15.47 -1.65
N PHE A 279 -5.54 15.68 -0.95
CA PHE A 279 -4.30 16.23 -1.50
C PHE A 279 -3.45 15.18 -2.23
N GLY A 280 -3.80 13.90 -2.12
CA GLY A 280 -3.09 12.79 -2.75
C GLY A 280 -1.68 12.51 -2.21
N PRO A 281 -1.41 12.52 -0.89
CA PRO A 281 -0.08 12.29 -0.33
C PRO A 281 0.56 10.97 -0.79
N GLY A 282 -0.24 9.91 -0.96
CA GLY A 282 0.22 8.63 -1.52
C GLY A 282 0.78 8.76 -2.95
N ARG A 283 0.19 9.62 -3.79
CA ARG A 283 0.69 9.87 -5.16
C ARG A 283 1.93 10.75 -5.15
N ILE A 284 2.02 11.70 -4.22
CA ILE A 284 3.17 12.57 -4.04
C ILE A 284 4.38 11.72 -3.63
N ILE A 285 4.26 10.91 -2.58
CA ILE A 285 5.37 10.08 -2.10
C ILE A 285 5.80 9.03 -3.13
N GLU A 286 4.87 8.44 -3.88
CA GLU A 286 5.18 7.53 -4.97
C GLU A 286 5.97 8.21 -6.09
N ARG A 287 5.57 9.43 -6.49
CA ARG A 287 6.33 10.23 -7.48
C ARG A 287 7.75 10.52 -6.99
N GLU A 288 7.89 10.96 -5.75
CA GLU A 288 9.21 11.25 -5.16
C GLU A 288 10.09 10.00 -5.11
N ASN A 289 9.54 8.85 -4.74
CA ASN A 289 10.28 7.59 -4.77
C ASN A 289 10.69 7.15 -6.18
N LEU A 290 9.88 7.42 -7.20
CA LEU A 290 10.26 7.16 -8.58
C LEU A 290 11.41 8.07 -9.04
N LEU A 291 11.35 9.37 -8.71
CA LEU A 291 12.43 10.32 -8.99
C LEU A 291 13.71 9.92 -8.25
N LYS A 292 13.61 9.55 -6.97
CA LYS A 292 14.72 9.01 -6.19
C LYS A 292 15.28 7.73 -6.79
N SER A 293 14.43 6.81 -7.24
CA SER A 293 14.87 5.56 -7.88
C SER A 293 15.71 5.82 -9.11
N LYS A 294 15.32 6.81 -9.92
CA LYS A 294 16.09 7.28 -11.06
C LYS A 294 17.43 7.89 -10.65
N ASN A 295 17.46 8.75 -9.64
CA ASN A 295 18.69 9.38 -9.15
C ASN A 295 19.67 8.37 -8.54
N ASP A 296 19.15 7.32 -7.90
CA ASP A 296 19.94 6.23 -7.31
C ASP A 296 20.40 5.19 -8.36
N ASN A 297 20.15 5.43 -9.66
CA ASN A 297 20.45 4.51 -10.76
C ASN A 297 19.84 3.10 -10.60
N ASN A 298 18.65 3.00 -10.02
CA ASN A 298 17.90 1.74 -10.03
C ASN A 298 17.44 1.42 -11.45
N THR A 299 17.43 0.14 -11.79
CA THR A 299 16.92 -0.36 -13.06
C THR A 299 15.42 -0.63 -13.01
N LEU A 300 14.92 -1.06 -11.84
CA LEU A 300 13.54 -1.49 -11.64
C LEU A 300 12.92 -0.86 -10.39
N TYR A 301 11.76 -0.26 -10.55
CA TYR A 301 10.82 0.00 -9.46
C TYR A 301 9.70 -1.03 -9.49
N ASP A 302 9.49 -1.70 -8.36
CA ASP A 302 8.62 -2.86 -8.24
C ASP A 302 7.53 -2.60 -7.21
N PHE A 303 6.27 -2.66 -7.64
CA PHE A 303 5.12 -2.42 -6.78
C PHE A 303 4.65 -3.66 -5.99
N GLY A 304 5.36 -4.78 -6.14
CA GLY A 304 5.02 -6.07 -5.57
C GLY A 304 3.93 -6.81 -6.35
N SER A 305 3.58 -8.01 -5.87
CA SER A 305 2.53 -8.84 -6.46
C SER A 305 1.13 -8.33 -6.09
N GLY A 306 0.20 -8.30 -7.04
CA GLY A 306 -1.21 -8.01 -6.77
C GLY A 306 -1.85 -7.16 -7.86
N TYR A 307 -3.17 -7.27 -7.97
CA TYR A 307 -3.96 -6.40 -8.83
C TYR A 307 -4.42 -5.18 -8.04
N GLU A 308 -3.82 -4.02 -8.31
CA GLU A 308 -4.34 -2.72 -7.89
C GLU A 308 -4.25 -1.77 -9.10
N PRO A 309 -5.37 -1.20 -9.59
CA PRO A 309 -5.41 -0.47 -10.86
C PRO A 309 -4.35 0.62 -10.97
N TYR A 310 -4.15 1.40 -9.90
CA TYR A 310 -3.20 2.52 -9.90
C TYR A 310 -1.76 2.05 -10.20
N LYS A 311 -1.34 0.86 -9.74
CA LYS A 311 -0.02 0.28 -10.03
C LYS A 311 0.14 -0.06 -11.51
N LEU A 312 -0.91 -0.63 -12.11
CA LEU A 312 -0.94 -0.97 -13.54
C LEU A 312 -0.89 0.27 -14.42
N GLU A 313 -1.49 1.38 -13.98
CA GLU A 313 -1.41 2.62 -14.73
C GLU A 313 0.02 3.19 -14.76
N TRP A 314 0.87 2.88 -13.78
CA TRP A 314 2.29 3.28 -13.78
C TRP A 314 3.19 2.31 -14.52
N ALA A 315 2.83 1.02 -14.51
CA ALA A 315 3.66 -0.05 -15.05
C ALA A 315 4.13 0.23 -16.49
N THR A 316 5.42 0.02 -16.71
CA THR A 316 6.03 -0.01 -18.05
C THR A 316 6.25 -1.44 -18.54
N LYS A 317 6.21 -2.40 -17.60
CA LYS A 317 6.34 -3.84 -17.80
C LYS A 317 5.43 -4.59 -16.84
N LEU A 318 4.94 -5.74 -17.28
CA LEU A 318 4.19 -6.68 -16.44
C LEU A 318 4.97 -7.99 -16.34
N ASP A 319 5.08 -8.49 -15.12
CA ASP A 319 5.53 -9.84 -14.81
C ASP A 319 4.43 -10.55 -14.01
N PHE A 320 4.65 -11.80 -13.63
CA PHE A 320 3.69 -12.59 -12.88
C PHE A 320 4.36 -13.37 -11.77
N THR A 321 3.85 -13.23 -10.55
CA THR A 321 4.24 -14.07 -9.44
C THR A 321 3.43 -15.36 -9.47
N ARG A 322 4.12 -16.49 -9.46
CA ARG A 322 3.53 -17.83 -9.53
C ARG A 322 3.47 -18.47 -8.15
N LYS A 323 2.32 -19.09 -7.88
CA LYS A 323 2.20 -20.19 -6.91
C LYS A 323 2.25 -21.49 -7.71
N PHE A 324 3.31 -22.25 -7.48
CA PHE A 324 3.54 -23.52 -8.15
C PHE A 324 3.30 -24.69 -7.20
N LEU A 325 2.33 -25.53 -7.55
CA LEU A 325 1.89 -26.65 -6.74
C LEU A 325 2.12 -27.95 -7.51
N PHE A 326 3.00 -28.82 -7.04
CA PHE A 326 3.23 -30.14 -7.65
C PHE A 326 3.38 -31.24 -6.60
N SER A 327 3.11 -32.49 -6.99
CA SER A 327 3.19 -33.64 -6.09
C SER A 327 3.88 -34.84 -6.73
N SER A 328 4.21 -35.86 -5.94
CA SER A 328 4.49 -37.20 -6.47
C SER A 328 3.23 -37.81 -7.12
N ASN A 329 3.41 -38.92 -7.84
CA ASN A 329 2.39 -39.51 -8.72
C ASN A 329 1.30 -40.33 -8.00
N GLY A 330 1.41 -40.55 -6.68
CA GLY A 330 0.44 -41.33 -5.93
C GLY A 330 -0.92 -40.64 -5.78
N LEU A 331 -1.96 -41.45 -5.59
CA LEU A 331 -3.35 -40.99 -5.57
C LEU A 331 -3.65 -40.04 -4.40
N ARG A 332 -3.05 -40.25 -3.22
CA ARG A 332 -3.37 -39.46 -2.01
C ARG A 332 -2.81 -38.05 -2.12
N GLU A 333 -1.53 -37.92 -2.44
CA GLU A 333 -0.90 -36.62 -2.64
C GLU A 333 -1.50 -35.86 -3.81
N ARG A 334 -1.88 -36.56 -4.91
CA ARG A 334 -2.59 -35.95 -6.03
C ARG A 334 -3.98 -35.45 -5.63
N GLY A 335 -4.72 -36.21 -4.83
CA GLY A 335 -6.01 -35.80 -4.28
C GLY A 335 -5.89 -34.57 -3.40
N PHE A 336 -4.92 -34.55 -2.49
CA PHE A 336 -4.67 -33.39 -1.62
C PHE A 336 -4.23 -32.16 -2.42
N ARG A 337 -3.36 -32.34 -3.42
CA ARG A 337 -2.97 -31.31 -4.38
C ARG A 337 -4.16 -30.74 -5.14
N ASN A 338 -5.07 -31.59 -5.61
CA ASN A 338 -6.28 -31.16 -6.32
C ASN A 338 -7.20 -30.33 -5.41
N LEU A 339 -7.36 -30.72 -4.14
CA LEU A 339 -8.12 -29.95 -3.16
C LEU A 339 -7.52 -28.55 -2.97
N LEU A 340 -6.20 -28.46 -2.74
CA LEU A 340 -5.50 -27.17 -2.64
C LEU A 340 -5.64 -26.35 -3.92
N SER A 341 -5.51 -27.00 -5.08
CA SER A 341 -5.69 -26.36 -6.39
C SER A 341 -7.10 -25.77 -6.57
N ALA A 342 -8.14 -26.50 -6.13
CA ALA A 342 -9.51 -25.99 -6.15
C ALA A 342 -9.68 -24.79 -5.21
N LEU A 343 -9.16 -24.88 -3.97
CA LEU A 343 -9.19 -23.76 -3.00
C LEU A 343 -8.48 -22.52 -3.55
N TYR A 344 -7.32 -22.69 -4.18
CA TYR A 344 -6.59 -21.58 -4.80
C TYR A 344 -7.28 -21.02 -6.03
N THR A 345 -7.95 -21.86 -6.82
CA THR A 345 -8.78 -21.38 -7.94
C THR A 345 -9.90 -20.46 -7.45
N VAL A 346 -10.58 -20.84 -6.37
CA VAL A 346 -11.63 -20.01 -5.75
C VAL A 346 -11.03 -18.72 -5.21
N LYS A 347 -9.97 -18.81 -4.38
CA LYS A 347 -9.28 -17.63 -3.83
C LYS A 347 -8.83 -16.68 -4.92
N PHE A 348 -8.26 -17.21 -6.01
CA PHE A 348 -7.74 -16.41 -7.11
C PHE A 348 -8.87 -15.69 -7.85
N LYS A 349 -9.94 -16.39 -8.23
CA LYS A 349 -11.13 -15.80 -8.88
C LYS A 349 -11.73 -14.66 -8.06
N ILE A 350 -11.81 -14.85 -6.75
CA ILE A 350 -12.28 -13.83 -5.81
C ILE A 350 -11.33 -12.63 -5.80
N SER A 351 -10.02 -12.87 -5.69
CA SER A 351 -9.01 -11.80 -5.62
C SER A 351 -8.75 -11.08 -6.95
N SER A 352 -9.14 -11.67 -8.09
CA SER A 352 -9.03 -11.02 -9.41
C SER A 352 -10.19 -10.08 -9.72
N SER A 353 -11.29 -10.15 -8.96
CA SER A 353 -12.40 -9.20 -9.11
C SER A 353 -12.10 -7.93 -8.34
N HIS A 354 -11.77 -6.86 -9.07
CA HIS A 354 -11.47 -5.55 -8.48
C HIS A 354 -12.60 -5.06 -7.57
N GLN A 355 -13.85 -5.13 -8.05
CA GLN A 355 -15.04 -4.74 -7.30
C GLN A 355 -15.18 -5.51 -5.99
N TYR A 356 -14.88 -6.81 -6.00
CA TYR A 356 -14.92 -7.62 -4.78
C TYR A 356 -13.81 -7.24 -3.81
N VAL A 357 -12.59 -6.99 -4.30
CA VAL A 357 -11.45 -6.59 -3.47
C VAL A 357 -11.73 -5.24 -2.82
N GLU A 358 -12.24 -4.26 -3.55
CA GLU A 358 -12.64 -2.95 -3.00
C GLU A 358 -13.79 -3.10 -2.00
N MET A 359 -14.84 -3.85 -2.33
CA MET A 359 -15.95 -4.11 -1.42
C MET A 359 -15.48 -4.78 -0.12
N LYS A 360 -14.64 -5.81 -0.22
CA LYS A 360 -14.12 -6.52 0.96
C LYS A 360 -13.18 -5.63 1.78
N ARG A 361 -12.27 -4.92 1.13
CA ARG A 361 -11.22 -4.16 1.83
C ARG A 361 -11.78 -2.88 2.45
N ASP A 362 -12.62 -2.16 1.70
CA ASP A 362 -13.06 -0.81 2.06
C ASP A 362 -14.47 -0.84 2.66
N ARG A 363 -15.49 -1.38 1.95
CA ARG A 363 -16.87 -1.38 2.48
C ARG A 363 -17.04 -2.25 3.72
N PHE A 364 -16.55 -3.49 3.73
CA PHE A 364 -16.65 -4.33 4.94
C PHE A 364 -15.72 -3.84 6.05
N GLY A 365 -14.57 -3.25 5.71
CA GLY A 365 -13.69 -2.61 6.69
C GLY A 365 -14.39 -1.46 7.43
N GLU A 366 -15.03 -0.57 6.68
CA GLU A 366 -15.81 0.55 7.22
C GLU A 366 -17.01 0.08 8.03
N VAL A 367 -17.75 -0.94 7.56
CA VAL A 367 -18.88 -1.52 8.30
C VAL A 367 -18.42 -2.14 9.61
N LEU A 368 -17.34 -2.93 9.61
CA LEU A 368 -16.78 -3.52 10.83
C LEU A 368 -16.27 -2.46 11.80
N TYR A 369 -15.63 -1.41 11.29
CA TYR A 369 -15.18 -0.27 12.08
C TYR A 369 -16.37 0.45 12.72
N PHE A 370 -17.41 0.74 11.94
CA PHE A 370 -18.63 1.39 12.40
C PHE A 370 -19.33 0.55 13.48
N ILE A 371 -19.53 -0.75 13.26
CA ILE A 371 -20.15 -1.64 14.27
C ILE A 371 -19.37 -1.68 15.58
N LYS A 372 -18.03 -1.55 15.53
CA LYS A 372 -17.19 -1.61 16.72
C LYS A 372 -17.14 -0.29 17.50
N ASN A 373 -17.28 0.85 16.83
CA ASN A 373 -16.97 2.17 17.40
C ASN A 373 -18.13 3.15 17.40
N ALA A 374 -19.24 2.89 16.69
CA ALA A 374 -20.39 3.78 16.65
C ALA A 374 -21.26 3.64 17.90
N THR A 375 -21.79 4.77 18.35
CA THR A 375 -22.81 4.85 19.39
C THR A 375 -24.18 4.43 18.84
N MET A 376 -25.10 4.03 19.72
CA MET A 376 -26.47 3.63 19.32
C MET A 376 -27.23 4.73 18.56
N LYS A 377 -26.89 6.01 18.78
CA LYS A 377 -27.48 7.16 18.10
C LYS A 377 -27.02 7.25 16.64
N GLU A 378 -25.72 7.11 16.40
CA GLU A 378 -25.12 7.14 15.05
C GLU A 378 -25.58 5.94 14.21
N HIS A 379 -25.80 4.77 14.85
CA HIS A 379 -26.43 3.61 14.22
C HIS A 379 -27.83 3.93 13.67
N TYR A 380 -28.64 4.69 14.42
CA TYR A 380 -29.99 5.06 14.02
C TYR A 380 -29.97 6.12 12.90
N GLU A 381 -29.16 7.17 13.04
CA GLU A 381 -29.05 8.25 12.05
C GLU A 381 -28.63 7.72 10.66
N LYS A 382 -27.65 6.81 10.61
CA LYS A 382 -27.17 6.21 9.34
C LYS A 382 -28.21 5.30 8.67
N ILE A 383 -29.06 4.63 9.46
CA ILE A 383 -30.16 3.80 8.94
C ILE A 383 -31.27 4.71 8.37
N VAL A 384 -31.62 5.78 9.08
CA VAL A 384 -32.60 6.77 8.62
C VAL A 384 -32.13 7.44 7.33
N ASP A 385 -30.85 7.78 7.23
CA ASP A 385 -30.29 8.46 6.05
C ASP A 385 -30.31 7.57 4.79
N VAL A 386 -29.97 6.28 4.94
CA VAL A 386 -30.06 5.27 3.86
C VAL A 386 -31.50 5.01 3.43
N CYS A 387 -32.46 5.01 4.37
CA CYS A 387 -33.87 4.82 4.06
C CYS A 387 -34.54 6.07 3.46
N SER A 388 -33.96 7.26 3.62
CA SER A 388 -34.59 8.53 3.23
C SER A 388 -34.24 9.05 1.83
N ASN A 389 -33.38 8.36 1.07
CA ASN A 389 -32.86 8.85 -0.21
C ASN A 389 -33.32 8.01 -1.40
N ILE A 390 -34.50 8.33 -1.95
CA ILE A 390 -34.97 7.79 -3.24
C ILE A 390 -35.21 8.92 -4.26
N PHE A 391 -35.76 10.08 -3.86
CA PHE A 391 -35.77 11.32 -4.67
C PHE A 391 -35.93 12.55 -3.76
N SER A 392 -34.97 13.48 -3.78
CA SER A 392 -35.10 14.84 -3.22
C SER A 392 -35.03 15.88 -4.33
N ILE A 393 -35.86 16.91 -4.23
CA ILE A 393 -35.67 18.16 -4.97
C ILE A 393 -35.20 19.18 -3.93
N ASP A 394 -33.98 19.66 -4.11
CA ASP A 394 -33.37 20.67 -3.25
C ASP A 394 -33.30 22.00 -4.02
N THR A 395 -33.97 23.02 -3.52
CA THR A 395 -33.89 24.39 -4.07
C THR A 395 -32.93 25.20 -3.22
N ILE A 396 -32.13 26.06 -3.85
CA ILE A 396 -31.16 26.89 -3.15
C ILE A 396 -31.30 28.32 -3.67
N ASP A 397 -31.51 29.23 -2.74
CA ASP A 397 -31.62 30.65 -3.04
C ASP A 397 -30.28 31.33 -2.78
N LEU A 398 -29.78 32.02 -3.81
CA LEU A 398 -28.55 32.80 -3.73
C LEU A 398 -28.88 34.24 -3.40
N TYR A 399 -28.31 34.73 -2.30
CA TYR A 399 -28.43 36.11 -1.85
C TYR A 399 -27.13 36.86 -2.12
N CYS A 400 -27.26 38.12 -2.53
CA CYS A 400 -26.15 39.03 -2.77
C CYS A 400 -26.39 40.31 -1.97
N LEU A 401 -25.41 40.72 -1.19
CA LEU A 401 -25.37 41.99 -0.47
C LEU A 401 -24.22 42.84 -1.02
N GLU A 402 -24.59 43.91 -1.72
CA GLU A 402 -23.64 44.90 -2.23
C GLU A 402 -22.95 45.66 -1.08
N ASN A 403 -21.75 46.18 -1.36
CA ASN A 403 -20.91 46.86 -0.36
C ASN A 403 -21.59 48.12 0.22
N GLN A 404 -21.66 48.20 1.55
CA GLN A 404 -22.19 49.28 2.37
C GLN A 404 -21.15 49.67 3.44
N SER A 405 -20.95 50.97 3.68
CA SER A 405 -19.94 51.47 4.63
C SER A 405 -20.37 51.30 6.10
N PHE A 406 -19.57 50.59 6.91
CA PHE A 406 -19.83 50.31 8.34
C PHE A 406 -18.59 50.54 9.25
N GLN A 407 -18.81 50.62 10.58
CA GLN A 407 -17.82 50.82 11.68
C GLN A 407 -18.07 49.80 12.83
N PRO A 408 -17.09 49.52 13.73
CA PRO A 408 -16.48 48.19 13.91
C PRO A 408 -16.95 47.36 15.13
N ASP A 409 -16.73 46.04 15.06
CA ASP A 409 -15.91 45.29 16.04
C ASP A 409 -15.36 43.98 15.41
N MET A 410 -14.12 43.59 15.71
CA MET A 410 -13.44 42.44 15.08
C MET A 410 -13.28 41.28 16.07
N ASN A 411 -14.12 40.25 15.95
CA ASN A 411 -14.13 39.12 16.89
C ASN A 411 -13.72 37.75 16.30
N PHE A 412 -13.56 37.62 14.98
CA PHE A 412 -13.25 36.33 14.37
C PHE A 412 -11.80 36.21 13.92
N LYS A 413 -11.17 35.11 14.31
CA LYS A 413 -9.82 34.76 13.88
C LYS A 413 -9.88 33.73 12.76
N GLU A 414 -9.14 34.00 11.68
CA GLU A 414 -8.93 33.01 10.62
C GLU A 414 -8.08 31.84 11.16
N MET A 415 -8.61 30.63 11.03
CA MET A 415 -7.91 29.39 11.32
C MET A 415 -7.09 28.96 10.12
N LYS A 416 -5.80 28.71 10.34
CA LYS A 416 -4.92 28.12 9.33
C LYS A 416 -4.95 26.60 9.45
N ILE A 417 -4.48 25.91 8.39
CA ILE A 417 -4.41 24.45 8.42
C ILE A 417 -3.52 23.93 9.55
N GLN A 418 -2.50 24.71 9.95
CA GLN A 418 -1.62 24.41 11.09
C GLN A 418 -2.41 24.30 12.40
N ASP A 419 -3.44 25.14 12.56
CA ASP A 419 -4.26 25.18 13.79
C ASP A 419 -5.15 23.93 13.92
N ILE A 420 -5.46 23.25 12.81
CA ILE A 420 -6.34 22.07 12.82
C ILE A 420 -5.61 20.73 12.79
N LEU A 421 -4.27 20.71 12.84
CA LEU A 421 -3.50 19.47 12.71
C LEU A 421 -3.75 18.48 13.86
N GLU A 422 -4.14 18.96 15.04
CA GLU A 422 -4.51 18.16 16.22
C GLU A 422 -6.02 18.25 16.53
N HIS A 423 -6.82 18.79 15.62
CA HIS A 423 -8.26 19.00 15.85
C HIS A 423 -9.04 17.68 15.73
N ASN A 424 -10.04 17.48 16.59
CA ASN A 424 -10.85 16.25 16.60
C ASN A 424 -11.60 16.02 15.27
N HIS A 425 -12.02 17.10 14.62
CA HIS A 425 -12.74 17.07 13.34
C HIS A 425 -11.84 17.22 12.10
N ARG A 426 -10.53 16.93 12.20
CA ARG A 426 -9.57 17.14 11.11
C ARG A 426 -9.99 16.49 9.78
N GLU A 427 -10.60 15.30 9.83
CA GLU A 427 -11.12 14.57 8.65
C GLU A 427 -12.13 15.42 7.84
N GLU A 428 -12.95 16.24 8.51
CA GLU A 428 -13.97 17.11 7.90
C GLU A 428 -13.41 18.48 7.47
N LEU A 429 -12.45 19.00 8.23
CA LEU A 429 -11.92 20.36 8.01
C LEU A 429 -10.86 20.44 6.91
N VAL A 430 -10.00 19.43 6.76
CA VAL A 430 -8.94 19.41 5.74
C VAL A 430 -9.49 19.54 4.31
N PRO A 431 -10.60 18.86 3.93
CA PRO A 431 -11.26 19.08 2.64
C PRO A 431 -11.69 20.53 2.37
N LEU A 432 -12.00 21.32 3.39
CA LEU A 432 -12.41 22.72 3.22
C LEU A 432 -11.25 23.59 2.74
N PHE A 433 -10.05 23.40 3.30
CA PHE A 433 -8.82 24.04 2.80
C PHE A 433 -8.52 23.61 1.37
N PHE A 434 -8.69 22.31 1.05
CA PHE A 434 -8.61 21.85 -0.34
C PHE A 434 -9.69 22.48 -1.21
N LYS A 435 -10.83 22.94 -0.69
CA LYS A 435 -11.84 23.63 -1.50
C LYS A 435 -11.60 25.15 -1.57
N GLN A 436 -10.51 25.64 -0.98
CA GLN A 436 -10.15 27.06 -0.83
C GLN A 436 -11.11 27.84 0.04
N TYR A 437 -11.75 27.18 1.00
CA TYR A 437 -12.43 27.88 2.08
C TYR A 437 -11.40 28.40 3.08
N ARG A 438 -11.65 29.62 3.55
CA ARG A 438 -11.06 30.25 4.73
C ARG A 438 -12.01 30.00 5.89
N LEU A 439 -11.47 29.51 7.00
CA LEU A 439 -12.24 29.09 8.17
C LEU A 439 -12.08 30.17 9.25
N TYR A 440 -13.18 30.59 9.85
CA TYR A 440 -13.17 31.61 10.89
C TYR A 440 -13.80 31.07 12.16
N SER A 441 -13.23 31.43 13.31
CA SER A 441 -13.71 31.02 14.63
C SER A 441 -13.64 32.18 15.62
N ASN A 442 -14.59 32.22 16.56
CA ASN A 442 -14.58 33.10 17.73
C ASN A 442 -13.80 32.50 18.92
N ASN A 443 -13.63 31.18 18.96
CA ASN A 443 -12.87 30.44 19.97
C ASN A 443 -11.82 29.55 19.26
N LYS A 444 -11.23 28.53 19.90
CA LYS A 444 -10.23 27.67 19.22
C LYS A 444 -10.83 26.36 18.67
N GLU A 445 -12.09 26.08 18.95
CA GLU A 445 -12.66 24.73 18.80
C GLU A 445 -13.86 24.67 17.85
N GLU A 446 -14.61 25.76 17.64
CA GLU A 446 -15.80 25.76 16.79
C GLU A 446 -15.67 26.74 15.62
N ILE A 447 -15.93 26.25 14.40
CA ILE A 447 -15.96 27.11 13.22
C ILE A 447 -17.24 27.92 13.26
N THR A 448 -17.09 29.24 13.23
CA THR A 448 -18.21 30.18 13.24
C THR A 448 -18.76 30.41 11.85
N PHE A 449 -17.91 30.45 10.81
CA PHE A 449 -18.34 30.47 9.41
C PHE A 449 -17.22 30.10 8.44
N LEU A 450 -17.62 29.79 7.21
CA LEU A 450 -16.72 29.50 6.10
C LEU A 450 -16.83 30.58 5.03
N ARG A 451 -15.69 30.93 4.43
CA ARG A 451 -15.59 31.97 3.42
C ARG A 451 -14.82 31.49 2.19
N ASN A 452 -15.28 31.81 0.99
CA ASN A 452 -14.58 31.53 -0.27
C ASN A 452 -14.51 32.80 -1.12
N ASP A 453 -13.30 33.25 -1.42
CA ASP A 453 -13.09 34.50 -2.18
C ASP A 453 -13.05 34.29 -3.70
N GLN A 454 -13.28 33.07 -4.19
CA GLN A 454 -13.15 32.73 -5.62
C GLN A 454 -14.39 32.11 -6.23
N PHE A 455 -15.16 31.33 -5.48
CA PHE A 455 -16.27 30.56 -6.00
C PHE A 455 -17.44 30.50 -5.03
N ILE A 456 -18.65 30.59 -5.58
CA ILE A 456 -19.86 30.07 -4.96
C ILE A 456 -19.81 28.56 -5.16
N ARG A 457 -19.90 27.80 -4.07
CA ARG A 457 -19.77 26.33 -4.10
C ARG A 457 -20.84 25.73 -3.21
N GLU A 458 -21.78 25.03 -3.83
CA GLU A 458 -22.85 24.35 -3.10
C GLU A 458 -22.86 22.86 -3.44
N GLU A 459 -22.53 22.06 -2.42
CA GLU A 459 -22.16 20.66 -2.61
C GLU A 459 -23.37 19.75 -2.73
N SER A 460 -24.47 20.09 -2.06
CA SER A 460 -25.72 19.31 -2.09
C SER A 460 -26.27 19.14 -3.51
N ILE A 461 -26.10 20.17 -4.36
CA ILE A 461 -26.58 20.21 -5.74
C ILE A 461 -25.44 20.22 -6.78
N ASN A 462 -24.19 20.04 -6.33
CA ASN A 462 -23.00 20.09 -7.19
C ASN A 462 -22.91 21.37 -8.05
N TYR A 463 -23.26 22.52 -7.46
CA TYR A 463 -23.23 23.82 -8.11
C TYR A 463 -21.93 24.55 -7.80
N MET A 464 -21.33 25.14 -8.84
CA MET A 464 -20.09 25.90 -8.73
C MET A 464 -20.06 27.03 -9.75
N GLU A 465 -19.90 28.26 -9.27
CA GLU A 465 -19.77 29.45 -10.11
C GLU A 465 -18.62 30.32 -9.63
N ALA A 466 -17.90 30.94 -10.55
CA ALA A 466 -16.84 31.89 -10.21
C ALA A 466 -17.45 33.18 -9.67
N LEU A 467 -16.92 33.68 -8.56
CA LEU A 467 -17.36 34.93 -7.98
C LEU A 467 -16.89 36.13 -8.83
N PRO A 468 -17.71 37.19 -8.96
CA PRO A 468 -17.26 38.46 -9.50
C PRO A 468 -16.06 39.06 -8.74
N SER A 469 -15.31 39.94 -9.38
CA SER A 469 -14.23 40.69 -8.71
C SER A 469 -14.76 41.44 -7.48
N ASN A 470 -13.95 41.51 -6.43
CA ASN A 470 -14.30 42.15 -5.14
C ASN A 470 -15.56 41.56 -4.49
N SER A 471 -15.74 40.24 -4.58
CA SER A 471 -16.81 39.56 -3.87
C SER A 471 -16.32 38.31 -3.14
N THR A 472 -17.12 37.86 -2.18
CA THR A 472 -16.86 36.66 -1.40
C THR A 472 -18.14 35.88 -1.17
N PHE A 473 -18.00 34.58 -0.93
CA PHE A 473 -19.10 33.69 -0.62
C PHE A 473 -18.96 33.19 0.82
N ILE A 474 -20.01 33.34 1.63
CA ILE A 474 -20.07 32.79 3.00
C ILE A 474 -21.08 31.65 3.10
N LYS A 475 -20.73 30.63 3.89
CA LYS A 475 -21.59 29.49 4.20
C LYS A 475 -21.35 28.96 5.61
N ASP A 476 -22.22 28.05 6.06
CA ASP A 476 -22.12 27.36 7.35
C ASP A 476 -21.84 28.32 8.52
N TYR A 477 -22.53 29.47 8.50
CA TYR A 477 -22.37 30.54 9.49
C TYR A 477 -23.35 30.40 10.66
N ASP A 478 -22.89 30.77 11.86
CA ASP A 478 -23.77 30.94 13.01
C ASP A 478 -24.68 32.15 12.81
N VAL A 479 -25.99 31.90 12.73
CA VAL A 479 -27.03 32.92 12.52
C VAL A 479 -27.00 33.99 13.62
N ASN A 480 -26.64 33.62 14.86
CA ASN A 480 -26.56 34.58 15.96
C ASN A 480 -25.45 35.62 15.76
N ASN A 481 -24.40 35.24 15.01
CA ASN A 481 -23.23 36.06 14.73
C ASN A 481 -23.26 36.66 13.31
N LEU A 482 -24.34 36.47 12.53
CA LEU A 482 -24.39 36.86 11.12
C LEU A 482 -24.13 38.35 10.90
N GLN A 483 -24.66 39.21 11.77
CA GLN A 483 -24.43 40.66 11.67
C GLN A 483 -22.94 40.99 11.81
N GLU A 484 -22.26 40.43 12.83
CA GLU A 484 -20.83 40.63 13.06
C GLU A 484 -19.99 40.09 11.89
N ILE A 485 -20.37 38.94 11.32
CA ILE A 485 -19.70 38.33 10.16
C ILE A 485 -19.82 39.26 8.93
N VAL A 486 -21.02 39.76 8.65
CA VAL A 486 -21.29 40.68 7.53
C VAL A 486 -20.50 41.96 7.71
N ASP A 487 -20.53 42.55 8.90
CA ASP A 487 -19.82 43.80 9.20
C ASP A 487 -18.31 43.66 9.03
N MET A 488 -17.74 42.53 9.48
CA MET A 488 -16.31 42.23 9.31
C MET A 488 -15.91 42.16 7.82
N ILE A 489 -16.71 41.51 6.99
CA ILE A 489 -16.40 41.32 5.55
C ILE A 489 -16.64 42.61 4.76
N GLN A 490 -17.69 43.36 5.07
CA GLN A 490 -18.00 44.63 4.41
C GLN A 490 -16.89 45.68 4.66
N GLN A 491 -16.17 45.62 5.78
CA GLN A 491 -14.97 46.45 6.02
C GLN A 491 -13.85 46.20 5.02
N GLU A 492 -13.73 44.97 4.49
CA GLU A 492 -12.78 44.66 3.42
C GLU A 492 -13.24 45.21 2.05
N GLY A 493 -14.45 45.79 1.99
CA GLY A 493 -15.04 46.37 0.79
C GLY A 493 -15.60 45.34 -0.19
N LEU A 494 -15.95 44.14 0.30
CA LEU A 494 -16.37 43.00 -0.52
C LEU A 494 -17.89 42.87 -0.57
N THR A 495 -18.41 42.60 -1.76
CA THR A 495 -19.79 42.14 -1.95
C THR A 495 -19.93 40.72 -1.39
N ILE A 496 -20.98 40.47 -0.59
CA ILE A 496 -21.19 39.17 0.07
C ILE A 496 -22.23 38.37 -0.70
N TYR A 497 -21.88 37.14 -1.04
CA TYR A 497 -22.79 36.12 -1.55
C TYR A 497 -23.03 35.07 -0.47
N THR A 498 -24.25 34.56 -0.37
CA THR A 498 -24.54 33.40 0.46
C THR A 498 -25.65 32.56 -0.14
N ALA A 499 -25.66 31.27 0.20
CA ALA A 499 -26.66 30.31 -0.25
C ALA A 499 -27.49 29.89 0.96
N VAL A 500 -28.81 29.90 0.81
CA VAL A 500 -29.74 29.37 1.81
C VAL A 500 -30.47 28.20 1.18
N HIS A 501 -30.45 27.04 1.85
CA HIS A 501 -31.24 25.90 1.43
C HIS A 501 -32.73 26.22 1.63
N GLY A 502 -33.49 26.15 0.54
CA GLY A 502 -34.94 26.18 0.56
C GLY A 502 -35.54 24.86 1.02
N ALA A 503 -36.83 24.64 0.73
CA ALA A 503 -37.54 23.43 1.11
C ALA A 503 -36.97 22.19 0.37
N SER A 504 -36.56 21.16 1.12
CA SER A 504 -36.22 19.84 0.58
C SER A 504 -37.50 19.02 0.45
N TYR A 505 -37.93 18.73 -0.79
CA TYR A 505 -39.09 17.89 -1.04
C TYR A 505 -38.64 16.43 -1.18
N LYS A 506 -38.78 15.63 -0.12
CA LYS A 506 -38.55 14.18 -0.17
C LYS A 506 -39.84 13.47 -0.56
N LYS A 507 -39.83 12.74 -1.67
CA LYS A 507 -40.96 11.88 -2.04
C LYS A 507 -40.81 10.53 -1.32
N GLU A 508 -41.57 10.33 -0.24
CA GLU A 508 -41.71 9.01 0.38
C GLU A 508 -42.36 8.07 -0.63
N VAL A 509 -41.62 7.05 -1.07
CA VAL A 509 -42.18 5.92 -1.82
C VAL A 509 -42.55 4.88 -0.76
N TYR A 510 -43.85 4.82 -0.42
CA TYR A 510 -44.43 3.82 0.48
C TYR A 510 -44.28 2.40 -0.07
#